data_AF-A0A529YQ21-F1
#
_entry.id   AF-A0A529YQ21-F1
#
_cell.length_a   1.000
_cell.length_b   1.000
_cell.length_c   1.000
_cell.angle_alpha   90.00
_cell.angle_beta   90.00
_cell.angle_gamma   90.00
#
_symmetry.space_group_name_H-M   'P 1'
#
loop_
_entity.id
_entity.type
_entity.pdbx_description
1 polymer ?
#
loop_
_entity_poly.entity_id
_entity_poly.type
_entity_poly.pdbx_seq_one_letter_code
_entity_poly.pdbx_strand_id
1 'polypeptide(L)'
;MRKLVLAISMLAFAGSAAFADPIQERQALMKERGKLASQLSKVVKGEEDFDAAAVLTTLKALQANAEKFDAEKLFPAGSDKGDTTAAPKIWEDMAGFKAADDKFLANT
;
A
#
# COMPACT_ATOMS: atom_id res chain seq x y z
N MET A 1 6.07 -6.74 55.61
CA MET A 1 4.98 -7.42 54.87
C MET A 1 3.99 -6.38 54.38
N ARG A 2 3.48 -6.55 53.14
CA ARG A 2 2.47 -5.74 52.40
C ARG A 2 3.07 -4.52 51.66
N LYS A 3 3.58 -4.68 50.43
CA LYS A 3 2.89 -4.60 49.11
C LYS A 3 2.01 -3.35 48.95
N LEU A 4 2.37 -2.47 48.01
CA LEU A 4 1.53 -1.57 47.18
C LEU A 4 2.45 -0.81 46.21
N VAL A 5 2.81 -1.44 45.08
CA VAL A 5 2.25 -1.21 43.73
C VAL A 5 2.77 0.08 43.09
N LEU A 6 3.70 -0.10 42.14
CA LEU A 6 4.11 0.89 41.16
C LEU A 6 2.89 1.39 40.37
N ALA A 7 2.68 2.70 40.34
CA ALA A 7 1.90 3.36 39.31
C ALA A 7 2.86 4.15 38.42
N ILE A 8 3.37 3.50 37.37
CA ILE A 8 3.96 4.21 36.24
C ILE A 8 2.79 4.72 35.42
N SER A 9 2.42 5.98 35.67
CA SER A 9 1.50 6.73 34.84
C SER A 9 2.18 6.98 33.49
N MET A 10 2.06 6.02 32.57
CA MET A 10 2.48 6.21 31.19
C MET A 10 1.46 7.18 30.56
N LEU A 11 1.80 8.46 30.55
CA LEU A 11 1.14 9.44 29.69
C LEU A 11 1.37 8.99 28.24
N ALA A 12 0.44 8.21 27.70
CA ALA A 12 0.31 8.06 26.26
C ALA A 12 -0.33 9.35 25.74
N PHE A 13 0.51 10.37 25.54
CA PHE A 13 0.18 11.49 24.68
C PHE A 13 0.18 10.95 23.24
N ALA A 14 -0.93 10.32 22.83
CA ALA A 14 -1.18 10.06 21.43
C ALA A 14 -1.52 11.41 20.80
N GLY A 15 -0.49 12.15 20.40
CA GLY A 15 -0.63 13.28 19.53
C GLY A 15 -1.36 12.80 18.28
N SER A 16 -2.55 13.33 18.03
CA SER A 16 -3.24 13.23 16.76
C SER A 16 -2.45 14.06 15.75
N ALA A 17 -1.30 13.53 15.33
CA ALA A 17 -0.73 13.89 14.06
C ALA A 17 -1.78 13.55 13.01
N ALA A 18 -2.27 14.57 12.31
CA ALA A 18 -3.10 14.41 11.13
C ALA A 18 -2.23 13.78 10.03
N PHE A 19 -1.97 12.48 10.16
CA PHE A 19 -1.42 11.67 9.08
C PHE A 19 -2.48 11.60 7.98
N ALA A 20 -2.05 11.67 6.72
CA ALA A 20 -2.91 11.31 5.60
C ALA A 20 -3.55 9.95 5.89
N ASP A 21 -4.83 9.76 5.56
CA ASP A 21 -5.53 8.51 5.82
C ASP A 21 -4.84 7.38 5.01
N PRO A 22 -4.14 6.43 5.67
CA PRO A 22 -3.38 5.40 4.98
C PRO A 22 -4.27 4.48 4.14
N ILE A 23 -5.56 4.36 4.50
CA ILE A 23 -6.55 3.61 3.72
C ILE A 23 -6.84 4.33 2.40
N GLN A 24 -7.09 5.63 2.45
CA GLN A 24 -7.32 6.43 1.24
C GLN A 24 -6.08 6.47 0.35
N GLU A 25 -4.89 6.59 0.94
CA GLU A 25 -3.63 6.66 0.20
C GLU A 25 -3.36 5.36 -0.58
N ARG A 26 -3.43 4.20 0.09
CA ARG A 26 -3.23 2.91 -0.60
C ARG A 26 -4.33 2.62 -1.63
N GLN A 27 -5.56 3.03 -1.38
CA GLN A 27 -6.65 2.92 -2.36
C GLN A 27 -6.40 3.78 -3.59
N ALA A 28 -5.91 5.00 -3.42
CA ALA A 28 -5.56 5.88 -4.54
C ALA A 28 -4.44 5.26 -5.38
N LEU A 29 -3.39 4.74 -4.74
CA LEU A 29 -2.29 4.03 -5.43
C LEU A 29 -2.80 2.80 -6.18
N MET A 30 -3.65 1.96 -5.56
CA MET A 30 -4.22 0.78 -6.23
C MET A 30 -5.14 1.15 -7.39
N LYS A 31 -5.92 2.22 -7.27
CA LYS A 31 -6.81 2.70 -8.34
C LYS A 31 -6.01 3.21 -9.53
N GLU A 32 -4.96 3.98 -9.29
CA GLU A 32 -4.02 4.42 -10.32
C GLU A 32 -3.35 3.21 -11.00
N ARG A 33 -2.84 2.25 -10.20
CA ARG A 33 -2.26 1.00 -10.71
C ARG A 33 -3.22 0.24 -11.61
N GLY A 34 -4.49 0.09 -11.20
CA GLY A 34 -5.52 -0.57 -11.98
C GLY A 34 -5.80 0.13 -13.32
N LYS A 35 -5.79 1.47 -13.34
CA LYS A 35 -5.92 2.25 -14.58
C LYS A 35 -4.75 2.01 -15.53
N LEU A 36 -3.52 2.06 -15.03
CA LEU A 36 -2.30 1.83 -15.81
C LEU A 36 -2.27 0.40 -16.38
N ALA A 37 -2.58 -0.60 -15.54
CA ALA A 37 -2.68 -2.00 -15.96
C ALA A 37 -3.77 -2.19 -17.02
N SER A 38 -4.92 -1.51 -16.88
CA SER A 38 -5.99 -1.55 -17.88
C SER A 38 -5.53 -1.02 -19.23
N GLN A 39 -4.80 0.10 -19.28
CA GLN A 39 -4.24 0.65 -20.51
C GLN A 39 -3.30 -0.36 -21.19
N LEU A 40 -2.37 -0.94 -20.44
CA LEU A 40 -1.47 -1.98 -20.97
C LEU A 40 -2.23 -3.23 -21.45
N SER A 41 -3.29 -3.63 -20.74
CA SER A 41 -4.04 -4.83 -21.07
C SER A 41 -4.75 -4.75 -22.42
N LYS A 42 -5.18 -3.55 -22.84
CA LYS A 42 -5.81 -3.37 -24.16
C LYS A 42 -4.82 -3.63 -25.29
N VAL A 43 -3.59 -3.12 -25.15
CA VAL A 43 -2.50 -3.39 -26.10
C VAL A 43 -2.17 -4.88 -26.14
N VAL A 44 -2.04 -5.52 -24.98
CA VAL A 44 -1.76 -6.97 -24.88
C VAL A 44 -2.86 -7.81 -25.53
N LYS A 45 -4.12 -7.39 -25.42
CA LYS A 45 -5.27 -8.08 -26.04
C LYS A 45 -5.46 -7.75 -27.52
N GLY A 46 -4.70 -6.81 -28.08
CA GLY A 46 -4.87 -6.32 -29.45
C GLY A 46 -6.12 -5.44 -29.65
N GLU A 47 -6.69 -4.90 -28.57
CA GLU A 47 -7.79 -3.94 -28.64
C GLU A 47 -7.30 -2.53 -29.03
N GLU A 48 -6.03 -2.23 -28.76
CA GLU A 48 -5.32 -1.02 -29.20
C GLU A 48 -3.98 -1.43 -29.84
N ASP A 49 -3.56 -0.72 -30.88
CA ASP A 49 -2.29 -1.00 -31.58
C ASP A 49 -1.08 -0.72 -30.67
N PHE A 50 0.01 -1.46 -30.90
CA PHE A 50 1.25 -1.25 -30.17
C PHE A 50 1.96 0.03 -30.59
N ASP A 51 2.01 1.00 -29.67
CA ASP A 51 2.90 2.16 -29.72
C ASP A 51 3.97 2.01 -28.63
N ALA A 52 5.22 1.83 -29.04
CA ALA A 52 6.33 1.62 -28.12
C ALA A 52 6.53 2.78 -27.12
N ALA A 53 6.33 4.02 -27.55
CA ALA A 53 6.54 5.20 -26.70
C ALA A 53 5.40 5.34 -25.68
N ALA A 54 4.15 5.10 -26.09
CA ALA A 54 2.99 5.11 -25.19
C ALA A 54 3.06 3.97 -24.17
N VAL A 55 3.44 2.76 -24.59
CA VAL A 55 3.62 1.60 -23.71
C VAL A 55 4.74 1.88 -22.70
N LEU A 56 5.90 2.37 -23.15
CA LEU A 56 7.01 2.69 -22.25
C LEU A 56 6.63 3.77 -21.24
N THR A 57 5.88 4.79 -21.66
CA THR A 57 5.38 5.84 -20.75
C THR A 57 4.47 5.25 -19.67
N THR A 58 3.57 4.34 -20.04
CA THR A 58 2.64 3.69 -19.11
C THR A 58 3.37 2.75 -18.14
N LEU A 59 4.38 2.01 -18.62
CA LEU A 59 5.22 1.15 -17.77
C LEU A 59 6.04 1.98 -16.76
N LYS A 60 6.63 3.09 -17.18
CA LYS A 60 7.34 4.01 -16.26
C LYS A 60 6.41 4.59 -15.19
N ALA A 61 5.17 4.92 -15.56
CA ALA A 61 4.17 5.35 -14.59
C ALA A 61 3.80 4.23 -13.61
N LEU A 62 3.73 2.98 -14.08
CA LEU A 62 3.48 1.82 -13.22
C LEU A 62 4.62 1.59 -12.24
N GLN A 63 5.87 1.72 -12.69
CA GLN A 63 7.06 1.67 -11.84
C GLN A 63 7.04 2.78 -10.78
N ALA A 64 6.79 4.03 -11.16
CA ALA A 64 6.69 5.14 -10.22
C ALA A 64 5.54 4.99 -9.22
N ASN A 65 4.44 4.30 -9.58
CA ASN A 65 3.38 3.92 -8.65
C ASN A 65 3.83 2.81 -7.70
N ALA A 66 4.57 1.82 -8.18
CA ALA A 66 5.15 0.75 -7.37
C ALA A 66 6.13 1.29 -6.32
N GLU A 67 7.02 2.22 -6.71
CA GLU A 67 8.00 2.87 -5.82
C GLU A 67 7.35 3.64 -4.65
N LYS A 68 6.12 4.13 -4.84
CA LYS A 68 5.36 4.84 -3.80
C LYS A 68 4.63 3.91 -2.85
N PHE A 69 4.51 2.63 -3.18
CA PHE A 69 3.79 1.67 -2.36
C PHE A 69 4.71 1.19 -1.23
N ASP A 70 4.60 1.82 -0.07
CA ASP A 70 5.33 1.41 1.13
C ASP A 70 4.38 0.61 2.03
N ALA A 71 4.49 -0.72 2.00
CA ALA A 71 3.61 -1.61 2.74
C ALA A 71 3.54 -1.31 4.25
N GLU A 72 4.65 -0.93 4.88
CA GLU A 72 4.68 -0.66 6.32
C GLU A 72 3.98 0.66 6.66
N LYS A 73 4.17 1.69 5.82
CA LYS A 73 3.48 2.99 6.01
C LYS A 73 2.01 2.95 5.66
N LEU A 74 1.63 2.17 4.65
CA LEU A 74 0.27 2.12 4.11
C LEU A 74 -0.64 1.14 4.88
N PHE A 75 -0.07 0.20 5.63
CA PHE A 75 -0.82 -0.79 6.42
C PHE A 75 -0.45 -0.74 7.91
N PRO A 76 -0.51 0.43 8.57
CA PRO A 76 -0.25 0.51 10.00
C PRO A 76 -1.30 -0.28 10.78
N ALA A 77 -0.96 -0.70 12.00
CA ALA A 77 -1.89 -1.41 12.87
C ALA A 77 -3.20 -0.60 13.07
N GLY A 78 -4.34 -1.28 13.02
CA GLY A 78 -5.67 -0.67 13.13
C GLY A 78 -6.24 -0.14 11.81
N SER A 79 -5.45 -0.08 10.73
CA SER A 79 -5.96 0.25 9.39
C SER A 79 -6.66 -0.94 8.70
N ASP A 80 -6.92 -2.03 9.43
CA ASP A 80 -7.80 -3.13 9.04
C ASP A 80 -9.29 -2.81 9.32
N LYS A 81 -9.57 -1.67 9.93
CA LYS A 81 -10.92 -1.16 10.20
C LYS A 81 -11.27 -0.02 9.24
N GLY A 82 -12.57 0.21 9.04
CA GLY A 82 -13.08 1.27 8.15
C GLY A 82 -13.39 0.76 6.74
N ASP A 83 -13.45 1.68 5.78
CA ASP A 83 -13.75 1.35 4.38
C ASP A 83 -12.52 0.75 3.69
N THR A 84 -12.26 -0.54 3.95
CA THR A 84 -11.15 -1.25 3.35
C THR A 84 -11.49 -2.68 2.99
N THR A 85 -10.93 -3.14 1.86
CA THR A 85 -11.00 -4.53 1.41
C THR A 85 -9.75 -5.33 1.76
N ALA A 86 -8.79 -4.71 2.45
CA ALA A 86 -7.54 -5.36 2.88
C ALA A 86 -7.84 -6.49 3.87
N ALA A 87 -7.36 -7.69 3.58
CA ALA A 87 -7.59 -8.85 4.43
C ALA A 87 -6.72 -8.81 5.71
N PRO A 88 -7.22 -9.26 6.87
CA PRO A 88 -6.45 -9.33 8.12
C PRO A 88 -5.10 -10.05 8.00
N LYS A 89 -4.99 -10.97 7.03
CA LYS A 89 -3.79 -11.74 6.74
C LYS A 89 -2.54 -10.87 6.46
N ILE A 90 -2.73 -9.66 5.93
CA ILE A 90 -1.63 -8.71 5.70
C ILE A 90 -0.91 -8.36 7.01
N TRP A 91 -1.65 -8.19 8.12
CA TRP A 91 -1.06 -7.88 9.42
C TRP A 91 -0.53 -9.13 10.14
N GLU A 92 -1.14 -10.29 9.90
CA GLU A 92 -0.63 -11.57 10.42
C GLU A 92 0.71 -11.97 9.77
N ASP A 93 0.93 -11.60 8.51
CA ASP A 93 2.13 -11.92 7.73
C ASP A 93 2.60 -10.69 6.91
N MET A 94 2.95 -9.61 7.63
CA MET A 94 3.44 -8.39 6.99
C MET A 94 4.73 -8.62 6.20
N ALA A 95 5.58 -9.53 6.68
CA ALA A 95 6.82 -9.90 6.01
C ALA A 95 6.54 -10.55 4.64
N GLY A 96 5.61 -11.51 4.57
CA GLY A 96 5.19 -12.13 3.31
C GLY A 96 4.54 -11.13 2.36
N PHE A 97 3.70 -10.23 2.88
CA PHE A 97 3.09 -9.17 2.06
C PHE A 97 4.14 -8.20 1.50
N LYS A 98 5.08 -7.74 2.32
CA LYS A 98 6.20 -6.90 1.88
C LYS A 98 7.06 -7.60 0.84
N ALA A 99 7.37 -8.89 1.03
CA ALA A 99 8.15 -9.63 0.04
C ALA A 99 7.43 -9.74 -1.33
N ALA A 100 6.10 -9.86 -1.33
CA ALA A 100 5.33 -9.85 -2.56
C ALA A 100 5.36 -8.47 -3.25
N ASP A 101 5.29 -7.39 -2.48
CA ASP A 101 5.38 -6.03 -3.00
C ASP A 101 6.78 -5.68 -3.50
N ASP A 102 7.83 -6.04 -2.76
CA ASP A 102 9.23 -5.89 -3.21
C ASP A 102 9.48 -6.65 -4.52
N LYS A 103 8.91 -7.86 -4.65
CA LYS A 103 8.96 -8.62 -5.90
C LYS A 103 8.18 -7.95 -7.02
N PHE A 104 7.06 -7.31 -6.73
CA PHE A 104 6.31 -6.54 -7.74
C PHE A 104 7.15 -5.36 -8.22
N LEU A 105 7.71 -4.57 -7.31
CA LEU A 105 8.60 -3.45 -7.61
C LEU A 105 9.81 -3.87 -8.46
N ALA A 106 10.45 -5.00 -8.13
CA ALA A 106 11.60 -5.50 -8.89
C ALA A 106 11.25 -5.96 -10.32
N ASN A 107 9.98 -6.24 -10.60
CA ASN A 107 9.49 -6.68 -11.92
C ASN A 107 8.76 -5.58 -12.69
N THR A 108 8.72 -4.35 -12.16
CA THR A 108 8.17 -3.17 -12.84
C THR A 108 9.29 -2.36 -13.47
#